data_AF-A0A0K6GU73-F1
#
_entry.id   AF-A0A0K6GU73-F1
#
_cell.length_a   1.000
_cell.length_b   1.000
_cell.length_c   1.000
_cell.angle_alpha   90.00
_cell.angle_beta   90.00
_cell.angle_gamma   90.00
#
_symmetry.space_group_name_H-M   'P 1'
#
loop_
_entity.id
_entity.type
_entity.pdbx_description
1 polymer ?
#
loop_
_entity_poly.entity_id
_entity_poly.type
_entity_poly.pdbx_seq_one_letter_code
_entity_poly.pdbx_strand_id
1 'polypeptide(L)'
;MTAPNLCHLMNLQTRMERLRGLDSDVLKAAGVDDILQELAASVEAVYAMRDVVSDLAGLDDALQLLLLLLQRAEDEPISAMGLKNLLEPLCGGLRQQTERLSGLI
;
A
#
# COMPACT_ATOMS: atom_id res chain seq x y z
N MET A 1 9.35 -1.73 -10.18
CA MET A 1 10.61 -0.95 -10.27
C MET A 1 10.91 -0.37 -8.90
N THR A 2 12.17 -0.43 -8.50
CA THR A 2 12.67 -0.22 -7.14
C THR A 2 12.14 1.07 -6.51
N ALA A 3 11.82 1.04 -5.22
CA ALA A 3 11.64 2.24 -4.39
C ALA A 3 12.93 2.52 -3.59
N PRO A 4 14.07 2.79 -4.25
CA PRO A 4 15.35 3.01 -3.55
C PRO A 4 15.23 4.19 -2.58
N ASN A 5 14.33 5.13 -2.86
CA ASN A 5 14.06 6.30 -2.03
C ASN A 5 13.38 5.95 -0.70
N LEU A 6 12.51 4.92 -0.66
CA LEU A 6 11.84 4.50 0.58
C LEU A 6 12.78 3.76 1.52
N CYS A 7 13.55 2.80 0.99
CA CYS A 7 14.59 2.12 1.78
C CYS A 7 15.66 3.11 2.28
N HIS A 8 16.01 4.10 1.45
CA HIS A 8 16.92 5.17 1.85
C HIS A 8 16.32 6.05 2.97
N LEU A 9 15.04 6.42 2.86
CA LEU A 9 14.31 7.16 3.91
C LEU A 9 14.28 6.40 5.24
N MET A 10 14.00 5.09 5.22
CA MET A 10 13.99 4.25 6.41
C MET A 10 15.38 4.14 7.05
N ASN A 11 16.42 3.97 6.24
CA ASN A 11 17.80 3.97 6.71
C ASN A 11 18.21 5.32 7.32
N LEU A 12 17.72 6.42 6.73
CA LEU A 12 17.99 7.76 7.21
C LEU A 12 17.27 8.03 8.53
N GLN A 13 15.98 7.66 8.63
CA GLN A 13 15.20 7.70 9.88
C GLN A 13 15.86 6.87 10.99
N THR A 14 16.26 5.62 10.71
CA THR A 14 16.97 4.75 11.68
C THR A 14 18.29 5.36 12.16
N ARG A 15 19.01 6.08 11.28
CA ARG A 15 20.26 6.77 11.65
C ARG A 15 19.98 8.02 12.48
N MET A 16 18.94 8.77 12.14
CA MET A 16 18.54 9.98 12.85
C MET A 16 17.92 9.68 14.21
N GLU A 17 17.31 8.51 14.39
CA GLU A 17 16.82 8.01 15.67
C GLU A 17 17.91 7.93 16.75
N ARG A 18 19.17 7.76 16.35
CA ARG A 18 20.33 7.78 17.26
C ARG A 18 20.57 9.16 17.90
N LEU A 19 19.97 10.20 17.33
CA LEU A 19 20.00 11.56 17.88
C LEU A 19 18.92 11.79 18.93
N ARG A 20 17.96 10.85 19.08
CA ARG A 20 16.87 10.99 20.04
C ARG A 20 17.38 10.94 21.46
N GLY A 21 16.98 11.91 22.28
CA GLY A 21 17.35 11.96 23.69
C GLY A 21 18.84 12.20 23.97
N LEU A 22 19.62 12.61 22.97
CA LEU A 22 21.00 13.04 23.17
C LEU A 22 21.01 14.35 23.98
N ASP A 23 21.80 14.39 25.05
CA ASP A 23 21.83 15.51 26.00
C ASP A 23 22.64 16.68 25.43
N SER A 24 22.04 17.36 24.46
CA SER A 24 22.57 18.57 23.82
C SER A 24 21.50 19.64 23.85
N ASP A 25 21.79 20.73 24.56
CA ASP A 25 20.88 21.88 24.68
C ASP A 25 20.52 22.46 23.31
N VAL A 26 21.42 22.37 22.33
CA VAL A 26 21.18 22.80 20.95
C VAL A 26 20.16 21.89 20.24
N LEU A 27 20.23 20.57 20.45
CA LEU A 27 19.28 19.62 19.83
C LEU A 27 17.90 19.72 20.49
N LYS A 28 17.85 19.94 21.80
CA LYS A 28 16.61 20.20 22.54
C LYS A 28 15.96 21.52 22.12
N ALA A 29 16.74 22.60 22.03
CA ALA A 29 16.23 23.90 21.59
C ALA A 29 15.75 23.88 20.13
N ALA A 30 16.33 23.00 19.29
CA ALA A 30 15.92 22.79 17.92
C ALA A 30 14.72 21.83 17.76
N GLY A 31 14.15 21.31 18.86
CA GLY A 31 12.98 20.41 18.81
C GLY A 31 13.25 19.12 18.03
N VAL A 32 14.47 18.60 18.06
CA VAL A 32 14.89 17.47 17.22
C VAL A 32 14.05 16.22 17.50
N ASP A 33 13.70 15.95 18.76
CA ASP A 33 12.88 14.79 19.11
C ASP A 33 11.48 14.85 18.47
N ASP A 34 10.85 16.03 18.43
CA ASP A 34 9.55 16.25 17.78
C ASP A 34 9.65 16.04 16.26
N ILE A 35 10.71 16.57 15.64
CA ILE A 35 10.99 16.39 14.20
C ILE A 35 11.21 14.90 13.89
N LEU A 36 11.91 14.16 14.76
CA LEU A 36 12.12 12.72 14.59
C LEU A 36 10.79 11.95 14.70
N GLN A 37 9.89 12.39 15.56
CA GLN A 37 8.57 11.79 15.71
C GLN A 37 7.69 12.05 14.47
N GLU A 38 7.68 13.28 13.96
CA GLU A 38 7.00 13.63 12.70
C GLU A 38 7.56 12.87 11.50
N LEU A 39 8.89 12.71 11.43
CA LEU A 39 9.55 11.95 10.37
C LEU A 39 9.17 10.47 10.44
N ALA A 40 9.11 9.87 11.64
CA ALA A 40 8.69 8.48 11.81
C ALA A 40 7.26 8.28 11.32
N ALA A 41 6.32 9.13 11.73
CA ALA A 41 4.93 9.08 11.28
C ALA A 41 4.80 9.24 9.75
N SER A 42 5.58 10.15 9.16
CA SER A 42 5.61 10.36 7.71
C SER A 42 6.14 9.14 6.96
N VAL A 43 7.19 8.48 7.46
CA VAL A 43 7.72 7.25 6.87
C VAL A 43 6.67 6.15 6.90
N GLU A 44 6.00 5.94 8.04
CA GLU A 44 4.93 4.95 8.17
C GLU A 44 3.78 5.19 7.19
N ALA A 45 3.34 6.45 7.05
CA ALA A 45 2.30 6.82 6.10
C ALA A 45 2.69 6.52 4.64
N VAL A 46 3.95 6.74 4.25
CA VAL A 46 4.43 6.44 2.89
C VAL A 46 4.50 4.93 2.64
N TYR A 47 4.84 4.13 3.65
CA TYR A 47 4.78 2.68 3.53
C TYR A 47 3.34 2.18 3.37
N ALA A 48 2.41 2.71 4.17
CA ALA A 48 0.99 2.38 4.03
C ALA A 48 0.46 2.74 2.62
N MET A 49 0.83 3.90 2.08
CA MET A 49 0.49 4.29 0.72
C MET A 49 1.10 3.36 -0.35
N ARG A 50 2.35 2.90 -0.16
CA ARG A 50 2.96 1.93 -1.08
C ARG A 50 2.19 0.61 -1.09
N ASP A 51 1.80 0.12 0.07
CA ASP A 51 1.07 -1.14 0.19
C ASP A 51 -0.31 -1.03 -0.46
N VAL A 52 -0.99 0.12 -0.30
CA VAL A 52 -2.20 0.46 -1.04
C VAL A 52 -2.01 0.44 -2.56
N VAL A 53 -0.94 1.07 -3.07
CA VAL A 53 -0.65 1.08 -4.50
C VAL A 53 -0.40 -0.33 -5.03
N SER A 54 0.27 -1.17 -4.23
CA SER A 54 0.47 -2.59 -4.58
C SER A 54 -0.84 -3.36 -4.60
N ASP A 55 -1.74 -3.12 -3.63
CA ASP A 55 -3.06 -3.75 -3.59
C ASP A 55 -3.91 -3.30 -4.80
N LEU A 56 -3.88 -2.01 -5.16
CA LEU A 56 -4.55 -1.47 -6.35
C LEU A 56 -4.02 -2.03 -7.67
N ALA A 57 -2.71 -2.30 -7.77
CA ALA A 57 -2.15 -2.92 -8.97
C ALA A 57 -2.68 -4.36 -9.17
N GLY A 58 -2.83 -5.13 -8.09
CA GLY A 58 -3.46 -6.46 -8.17
C GLY A 58 -4.94 -6.42 -8.56
N LEU A 59 -5.62 -5.30 -8.30
CA LEU A 59 -7.00 -5.05 -8.68
C LEU A 59 -7.15 -4.83 -10.19
N ASP A 60 -6.20 -4.14 -10.82
CA ASP A 60 -6.15 -3.91 -12.27
C ASP A 60 -5.97 -5.23 -13.04
N ASP A 61 -5.04 -6.08 -12.59
CA ASP A 61 -4.83 -7.42 -13.16
C ASP A 61 -6.12 -8.27 -13.10
N ALA A 62 -6.84 -8.20 -11.97
CA ALA A 62 -8.08 -8.92 -11.77
C ALA A 62 -9.21 -8.40 -12.66
N LEU A 63 -9.30 -7.08 -12.88
CA LEU A 63 -10.25 -6.46 -13.80
C LEU A 63 -9.94 -6.80 -15.27
N GLN A 64 -8.66 -6.85 -15.66
CA GLN A 64 -8.25 -7.28 -17.00
C GLN A 64 -8.67 -8.73 -17.29
N LEU A 65 -8.52 -9.64 -16.33
CA LEU A 65 -8.99 -11.02 -16.45
C LEU A 65 -10.51 -11.08 -16.63
N LEU A 66 -11.24 -10.24 -15.91
CA LEU A 66 -12.70 -10.16 -15.97
C LEU A 66 -13.17 -9.67 -17.35
N LEU A 67 -12.50 -8.65 -17.91
CA LEU A 67 -12.74 -8.17 -19.26
C LEU A 67 -12.46 -9.25 -20.33
N LEU A 68 -11.38 -10.00 -20.17
CA LEU A 68 -11.01 -11.07 -21.09
C LEU A 68 -12.02 -12.23 -21.05
N LEU A 69 -12.54 -12.56 -19.86
CA LEU A 69 -13.61 -13.54 -19.68
C LEU A 69 -14.94 -13.06 -20.30
N LEU A 70 -15.27 -11.78 -20.18
CA LEU A 70 -16.45 -11.17 -20.81
C LEU A 70 -16.35 -11.20 -22.34
N GLN A 71 -15.21 -10.83 -22.91
CA GLN A 71 -14.96 -10.94 -24.36
C GLN A 71 -15.09 -12.38 -24.84
N ARG A 72 -14.54 -13.34 -24.09
CA ARG A 72 -14.63 -14.75 -24.45
C ARG A 72 -16.03 -15.33 -24.30
N ALA A 73 -16.83 -14.82 -23.37
CA ALA A 73 -18.23 -15.17 -23.19
C ALA A 73 -19.13 -14.69 -24.35
N GLU A 74 -18.69 -13.66 -25.06
CA GLU A 74 -19.34 -13.16 -26.29
C GLU A 74 -19.12 -14.13 -27.46
N ASP A 75 -17.92 -14.72 -27.56
CA ASP A 75 -17.56 -15.71 -28.59
C ASP A 75 -18.07 -17.13 -28.27
N GLU A 76 -18.09 -17.54 -27.00
CA GLU A 76 -18.50 -18.88 -26.56
C GLU A 76 -19.27 -18.78 -25.23
N PRO A 77 -20.53 -19.26 -25.14
CA PRO A 77 -21.36 -19.03 -23.96
C PRO A 77 -20.78 -19.74 -22.73
N ILE A 78 -20.18 -18.96 -21.84
CA ILE A 78 -19.70 -19.45 -20.55
C ILE A 78 -20.91 -19.77 -19.67
N SER A 79 -20.94 -20.97 -19.09
CA SER A 79 -22.00 -21.34 -18.15
C SER A 79 -22.06 -20.34 -16.99
N ALA A 80 -23.26 -19.93 -16.59
CA ALA A 80 -23.47 -19.01 -15.47
C ALA A 80 -22.79 -19.48 -14.17
N MET A 81 -22.65 -20.80 -13.99
CA MET A 81 -21.94 -21.41 -12.88
C MET A 81 -20.41 -21.20 -12.96
N GLY A 82 -19.81 -21.34 -14.14
CA GLY A 82 -18.39 -21.07 -14.36
C GLY A 82 -18.05 -19.60 -14.17
N LEU A 83 -18.93 -18.71 -14.63
CA LEU A 83 -18.77 -17.28 -14.47
C LEU A 83 -18.92 -16.86 -12.99
N LYS A 84 -19.89 -17.43 -12.27
CA LYS A 84 -20.03 -17.26 -10.82
C LYS A 84 -18.79 -17.70 -10.05
N ASN A 85 -18.25 -18.89 -10.36
CA ASN A 85 -17.07 -19.43 -9.68
C ASN A 85 -15.81 -18.57 -9.89
N LEU A 86 -15.75 -17.80 -10.98
CA LEU A 86 -14.65 -16.88 -11.27
C LEU A 86 -14.87 -15.51 -10.63
N LEU A 87 -16.10 -15.00 -10.63
CA LEU A 87 -16.43 -13.69 -10.06
C LEU A 87 -16.48 -13.68 -8.53
N GLU A 88 -16.90 -14.77 -7.90
CA GLU A 88 -17.05 -14.84 -6.43
C GLU A 88 -15.74 -14.59 -5.66
N PRO A 89 -14.60 -15.25 -5.97
CA PRO A 89 -13.32 -14.94 -5.33
C PRO A 89 -12.80 -13.55 -5.69
N LEU A 90 -13.10 -13.06 -6.90
CA LEU A 90 -12.70 -11.75 -7.40
C LEU A 90 -13.42 -10.65 -6.61
N CYS A 91 -14.74 -10.73 -6.47
CA CYS A 91 -15.55 -9.84 -5.62
C CYS A 91 -15.12 -9.90 -4.14
N GLY A 92 -14.76 -11.08 -3.64
CA GLY A 92 -14.20 -11.25 -2.29
C GLY A 92 -12.88 -10.49 -2.12
N GLY A 93 -11.94 -10.65 -3.06
CA GLY A 93 -10.66 -9.94 -3.06
C GLY A 93 -10.82 -8.43 -3.19
N LEU A 94 -11.68 -7.97 -4.10
CA LEU A 94 -12.02 -6.55 -4.27
C LEU A 94 -12.58 -5.94 -2.97
N ARG A 95 -13.51 -6.64 -2.31
CA ARG A 95 -14.12 -6.17 -1.06
C ARG A 95 -13.07 -6.09 0.06
N GLN A 96 -12.22 -7.11 0.19
CA GLN A 96 -11.14 -7.12 1.19
C GLN A 96 -10.14 -5.98 0.97
N GLN A 97 -9.77 -5.71 -0.28
CA GLN A 97 -8.88 -4.60 -0.62
C GLN A 97 -9.53 -3.23 -0.39
N THR A 98 -10.84 -3.10 -0.67
CA THR A 98 -11.60 -1.88 -0.39
C THR A 98 -11.71 -1.61 1.12
N GLU A 99 -11.91 -2.64 1.94
CA GLU A 99 -11.92 -2.54 3.40
C GLU A 99 -10.56 -2.09 3.96
N ARG A 100 -9.45 -2.66 3.45
CA ARG A 100 -8.10 -2.24 3.81
C ARG A 100 -7.83 -0.77 3.49
N LEU A 101 -8.24 -0.32 2.31
CA LEU A 101 -8.18 1.07 1.88
C LEU A 101 -8.99 1.98 2.81
N SER A 102 -10.20 1.56 3.19
CA SER A 102 -11.06 2.35 4.08
C SER A 102 -10.53 2.47 5.52
N GLY A 103 -9.73 1.50 5.99
CA GLY A 103 -9.13 1.54 7.32
C GLY A 103 -7.88 2.43 7.43
N LEU A 104 -7.40 2.98 6.30
CA LEU A 104 -6.23 3.86 6.22
C LEU A 104 -6.61 5.35 6.12
N ILE A 105 -7.90 5.67 5.98
CA ILE A 105 -8.48 7.02 5.91
C ILE A 105 -9.18 7.32 7.24
#